data_AF-A0ABD7U785-F1
#
_entry.id   AF-A0ABD7U785-F1
#
_cell.length_a   1.000
_cell.length_b   1.000
_cell.length_c   1.000
_cell.angle_alpha   90.00
_cell.angle_beta   90.00
_cell.angle_gamma   90.00
#
_symmetry.space_group_name_H-M   'P 1'
#
loop_
_entity.id
_entity.type
_entity.pdbx_description
1 polymer ?
#
loop_
_entity_poly.entity_id
_entity_poly.type
_entity_poly.pdbx_seq_one_letter_code
_entity_poly.pdbx_strand_id
1 'polypeptide(L)'
;MARPNKTGLDYFPLDIDFFDDEKIVAISGEFGIKGEIVAIKLLCAIYRNGYFILWSDLFKFKLLKNLPGVSSELFDSILNRLVLWGFFDKSLFDSMGVLTSVGIQKRYFKISKRRKSVDDFRYLLIEISGCENKEVFSSDDGDLSSDTVNVCNNGVNVCNNSFNADINVRKNITKERKVKESKENIIIPPTPPKGVEDLEKVISEKDHALNEALAKIKELEKQRSQSKPAKPKRANSLNANARKAFEGHFRNTFGEEYYWTAKDAGNMSQLLRKLTFSREQRQMPVDDASVLYALQVFLTSVKDSWLLDNFSVANINSKYNEIVSKAKNGNSGKEIIGTTTTDSTEKFVCSKAEKGADRESDRAPQKDYSSRF
;
A
#
# COMPACT_ATOMS: atom_id res chain seq x y z
N MET A 1 37.20 2.07 -6.64
CA MET A 1 35.83 2.58 -6.37
C MET A 1 34.93 1.40 -6.10
N ALA A 2 34.04 1.49 -5.09
CA ALA A 2 33.05 0.43 -4.83
C ALA A 2 32.07 0.33 -6.01
N ARG A 3 31.66 -0.91 -6.37
CA ARG A 3 30.71 -1.14 -7.46
C ARG A 3 29.32 -0.64 -7.02
N PRO A 4 28.65 0.23 -7.80
CA PRO A 4 27.29 0.65 -7.48
C PRO A 4 26.34 -0.55 -7.38
N ASN A 5 25.42 -0.50 -6.42
CA ASN A 5 24.37 -1.51 -6.29
C ASN A 5 23.50 -1.52 -7.55
N LYS A 6 23.30 -2.69 -8.14
CA LYS A 6 22.41 -2.86 -9.30
C LYS A 6 20.95 -2.81 -8.84
N THR A 7 20.16 -1.96 -9.48
CA THR A 7 18.73 -1.76 -9.17
C THR A 7 17.82 -2.90 -9.62
N GLY A 8 18.14 -3.59 -10.72
CA GLY A 8 17.37 -4.73 -11.22
C GLY A 8 18.23 -5.88 -11.74
N LEU A 9 17.61 -6.82 -12.43
CA LEU A 9 18.22 -8.05 -12.94
C LEU A 9 18.87 -7.84 -14.31
N ASP A 10 20.04 -8.48 -14.52
CA ASP A 10 20.67 -8.54 -15.85
C ASP A 10 20.10 -9.71 -16.68
N TYR A 11 19.59 -10.74 -16.01
CA TYR A 11 18.97 -11.93 -16.58
C TYR A 11 17.88 -12.45 -15.65
N PHE A 12 16.90 -13.17 -16.18
CA PHE A 12 15.88 -13.85 -15.40
C PHE A 12 15.53 -15.21 -16.07
N PRO A 13 15.18 -16.24 -15.29
CA PRO A 13 14.67 -17.50 -15.85
C PRO A 13 13.27 -17.26 -16.42
N LEU A 14 13.06 -17.71 -17.66
CA LEU A 14 11.75 -17.74 -18.31
C LEU A 14 11.33 -19.20 -18.45
N ASP A 15 10.08 -19.48 -18.06
CA ASP A 15 9.53 -20.83 -18.15
C ASP A 15 9.32 -21.21 -19.63
N ILE A 16 9.57 -22.47 -19.98
CA ILE A 16 9.57 -22.94 -21.38
C ILE A 16 8.15 -22.91 -21.96
N ASP A 17 7.16 -23.12 -21.10
CA ASP A 17 5.72 -23.07 -21.36
C ASP A 17 5.16 -21.63 -21.34
N PHE A 18 6.00 -20.60 -21.28
CA PHE A 18 5.55 -19.20 -21.27
C PHE A 18 4.62 -18.86 -22.44
N PHE A 19 4.91 -19.40 -23.63
CA PHE A 19 4.09 -19.17 -24.83
C PHE A 19 2.80 -19.97 -24.84
N ASP A 20 2.70 -21.00 -24.01
CA ASP A 20 1.53 -21.85 -23.84
C ASP A 20 0.63 -21.38 -22.68
N ASP A 21 1.06 -20.40 -21.87
CA ASP A 21 0.24 -19.76 -20.84
C ASP A 21 -1.03 -19.18 -21.47
N GLU A 22 -2.20 -19.50 -20.91
CA GLU A 22 -3.51 -19.13 -21.46
C GLU A 22 -3.62 -17.64 -21.82
N LYS A 23 -3.01 -16.76 -21.01
CA LYS A 23 -3.03 -15.31 -21.24
C LYS A 23 -2.15 -14.92 -22.42
N ILE A 24 -0.98 -15.56 -22.56
CA ILE A 24 -0.05 -15.31 -23.67
C ILE A 24 -0.60 -15.91 -24.97
N VAL A 25 -1.18 -17.11 -24.92
CA VAL A 25 -1.87 -17.73 -26.06
C VAL A 25 -3.00 -16.83 -26.56
N ALA A 26 -3.80 -16.26 -25.66
CA ALA A 26 -4.84 -15.31 -26.03
C ALA A 26 -4.24 -14.04 -26.70
N ILE A 27 -3.09 -13.55 -26.22
CA ILE A 27 -2.39 -12.39 -26.81
C ILE A 27 -1.88 -12.73 -28.20
N SER A 28 -1.33 -13.92 -28.36
CA SER A 28 -0.87 -14.44 -29.65
C SER A 28 -2.03 -14.60 -30.63
N GLY A 29 -3.19 -15.09 -30.19
CA GLY A 29 -4.38 -15.21 -31.02
C GLY A 29 -4.86 -13.88 -31.62
N GLU A 30 -4.75 -12.79 -30.87
CA GLU A 30 -5.24 -11.46 -31.30
C GLU A 30 -4.17 -10.64 -32.03
N PHE A 31 -2.91 -10.69 -31.59
CA PHE A 31 -1.84 -9.81 -32.08
C PHE A 31 -0.66 -10.57 -32.72
N GLY A 32 -0.75 -11.90 -32.78
CA GLY A 32 0.32 -12.78 -33.25
C GLY A 32 1.61 -12.64 -32.46
N ILE A 33 2.72 -12.91 -33.14
CA ILE A 33 4.08 -12.79 -32.58
C ILE A 33 4.40 -11.38 -32.06
N LYS A 34 3.71 -10.34 -32.54
CA LYS A 34 3.87 -8.96 -32.05
C LYS A 34 3.34 -8.81 -30.63
N GLY A 35 2.28 -9.51 -30.27
CA GLY A 35 1.77 -9.55 -28.90
C GLY A 35 2.76 -10.22 -27.94
N GLU A 36 3.25 -11.40 -28.32
CA GLU A 36 4.21 -12.18 -27.54
C GLU A 36 5.51 -11.41 -27.28
N ILE A 37 6.10 -10.81 -28.34
CA ILE A 37 7.36 -10.07 -28.19
C ILE A 37 7.19 -8.83 -27.31
N VAL A 38 6.04 -8.15 -27.38
CA VAL A 38 5.74 -7.02 -26.50
C VAL A 38 5.65 -7.47 -25.04
N ALA A 39 4.95 -8.58 -24.76
CA ALA A 39 4.86 -9.14 -23.41
C ALA A 39 6.25 -9.46 -22.83
N ILE A 40 7.12 -10.10 -23.61
CA ILE A 40 8.49 -10.41 -23.19
C ILE A 40 9.33 -9.14 -23.00
N LYS A 41 9.25 -8.16 -23.91
CA LYS A 41 9.99 -6.89 -23.76
C LYS A 41 9.56 -6.11 -22.53
N LEU A 42 8.27 -6.16 -22.18
CA LEU A 42 7.76 -5.57 -20.95
C LEU A 42 8.30 -6.28 -19.71
N LEU A 43 8.30 -7.62 -19.67
CA LEU A 43 8.93 -8.39 -18.59
C LEU A 43 10.41 -8.03 -18.43
N CYS A 44 11.17 -7.99 -19.53
CA CYS A 44 12.57 -7.58 -19.53
C CYS A 44 12.75 -6.18 -18.94
N ALA A 45 11.89 -5.23 -19.33
CA ALA A 45 11.94 -3.86 -18.83
C ALA A 45 11.63 -3.78 -17.33
N ILE A 46 10.64 -4.53 -16.85
CA ILE A 46 10.28 -4.58 -15.44
C ILE A 46 11.44 -5.15 -14.63
N TYR A 47 11.94 -6.33 -14.98
CA TYR A 47 13.01 -6.99 -14.23
C TYR A 47 14.32 -6.20 -14.23
N ARG A 48 14.60 -5.43 -15.29
CA ARG A 48 15.75 -4.53 -15.33
C ARG A 48 15.65 -3.37 -14.33
N ASN A 49 14.44 -2.96 -13.96
CA ASN A 49 14.19 -1.87 -13.02
C ASN A 49 13.76 -2.33 -11.62
N GLY A 50 13.51 -3.63 -11.43
CA GLY A 50 13.11 -4.19 -10.15
C GLY A 50 11.97 -5.19 -10.34
N TYR A 51 10.90 -5.02 -9.57
CA TYR A 51 9.70 -5.87 -9.62
C TYR A 51 8.47 -5.14 -10.19
N PHE A 52 8.62 -3.87 -10.56
CA PHE A 52 7.59 -3.06 -11.21
C PHE A 52 8.25 -2.01 -12.11
N ILE A 53 7.45 -1.37 -12.95
CA ILE A 53 7.83 -0.14 -13.65
C ILE A 53 6.62 0.79 -13.77
N LEU A 54 6.87 2.10 -13.79
CA LEU A 54 5.85 3.11 -14.06
C LEU A 54 5.65 3.26 -15.57
N TRP A 55 4.40 3.17 -15.99
CA TRP A 55 3.95 3.43 -17.35
C TRP A 55 4.08 4.92 -17.66
N SER A 56 4.63 5.23 -18.84
CA SER A 56 4.70 6.58 -19.39
C SER A 56 4.86 6.51 -20.91
N ASP A 57 4.45 7.56 -21.62
CA ASP A 57 4.64 7.64 -23.07
C ASP A 57 6.12 7.56 -23.45
N LEU A 58 7.00 8.18 -22.66
CA LEU A 58 8.43 8.11 -22.90
C LEU A 58 8.97 6.67 -22.77
N PHE A 59 8.47 5.91 -21.79
CA PHE A 59 8.78 4.49 -21.65
C PHE A 59 8.28 3.69 -22.86
N LYS A 60 7.04 3.94 -23.32
CA LYS A 60 6.47 3.32 -24.51
C LYS A 60 7.34 3.53 -25.75
N PHE A 61 7.67 4.78 -26.07
CA PHE A 61 8.49 5.08 -27.25
C PHE A 61 9.90 4.51 -27.16
N LYS A 62 10.46 4.40 -25.95
CA LYS A 62 11.73 3.71 -25.71
C LYS A 62 11.65 2.21 -26.05
N LEU A 63 10.54 1.55 -25.76
CA LEU A 63 10.32 0.15 -26.16
C LEU A 63 10.10 0.03 -27.67
N LEU A 64 9.28 0.90 -28.25
CA LEU A 64 8.94 0.89 -29.67
C LEU A 64 10.16 1.03 -30.58
N LYS A 65 11.20 1.78 -30.15
CA LYS A 65 12.48 1.86 -30.87
C LYS A 65 13.08 0.47 -31.18
N ASN A 66 12.83 -0.52 -30.32
CA ASN A 66 13.37 -1.88 -30.46
C ASN A 66 12.31 -2.91 -30.90
N LEU A 67 11.15 -2.44 -31.36
CA LEU A 67 10.01 -3.26 -31.78
C LEU A 67 9.54 -2.82 -33.18
N PRO A 68 10.35 -3.09 -34.23
CA PRO A 68 9.97 -2.73 -35.59
C PRO A 68 8.64 -3.38 -35.98
N GLY A 69 7.78 -2.63 -36.66
CA GLY A 69 6.47 -3.11 -37.10
C GLY A 69 5.37 -3.10 -36.04
N VAL A 70 5.64 -2.65 -34.82
CA VAL A 70 4.62 -2.36 -33.80
C VAL A 70 4.31 -0.88 -33.80
N SER A 71 3.07 -0.49 -34.11
CA SER A 71 2.63 0.91 -34.03
C SER A 71 2.36 1.32 -32.58
N SER A 72 2.33 2.62 -32.32
CA SER A 72 1.96 3.18 -31.02
C SER A 72 0.58 2.67 -30.54
N GLU A 73 -0.39 2.66 -31.44
CA GLU A 73 -1.77 2.20 -31.17
C GLU A 73 -1.86 0.70 -30.95
N LEU A 74 -1.10 -0.08 -31.73
CA LEU A 74 -1.02 -1.53 -31.55
C LEU A 74 -0.40 -1.88 -30.19
N PHE A 75 0.63 -1.15 -29.78
CA PHE A 75 1.24 -1.33 -28.47
C PHE A 75 0.23 -1.09 -27.34
N ASP A 76 -0.55 0.00 -27.41
CA ASP A 76 -1.57 0.30 -26.40
C ASP A 76 -2.63 -0.79 -26.36
N SER A 77 -3.05 -1.27 -27.54
CA SER A 77 -4.03 -2.35 -27.65
C SER A 77 -3.53 -3.63 -26.98
N ILE A 78 -2.28 -4.02 -27.23
CA ILE A 78 -1.63 -5.17 -26.58
C ILE A 78 -1.52 -4.95 -25.07
N LEU A 79 -1.06 -3.77 -24.63
CA LEU A 79 -0.88 -3.47 -23.21
C LEU A 79 -2.21 -3.54 -22.45
N ASN A 80 -3.25 -2.92 -23.00
CA ASN A 80 -4.60 -2.95 -22.44
C ASN A 80 -5.12 -4.39 -22.34
N ARG A 81 -4.80 -5.24 -23.32
CA ARG A 81 -5.18 -6.65 -23.30
C ARG A 81 -4.42 -7.45 -22.25
N LEU A 82 -3.13 -7.20 -22.08
CA LEU A 82 -2.30 -7.78 -21.00
C LEU A 82 -2.85 -7.41 -19.61
N VAL A 83 -3.31 -6.18 -19.44
CA VAL A 83 -3.97 -5.74 -18.20
C VAL A 83 -5.33 -6.42 -18.03
N LEU A 84 -6.15 -6.48 -19.09
CA LEU A 84 -7.49 -7.08 -19.06
C LEU A 84 -7.46 -8.56 -18.66
N TRP A 85 -6.49 -9.33 -19.17
CA TRP A 85 -6.35 -10.76 -18.87
C TRP A 85 -5.53 -11.04 -17.61
N GLY A 86 -5.18 -10.00 -16.84
CA GLY A 86 -4.50 -10.16 -15.56
C GLY A 86 -3.07 -10.68 -15.69
N PHE A 87 -2.40 -10.38 -16.81
CA PHE A 87 -0.95 -10.51 -16.90
C PHE A 87 -0.28 -9.43 -16.04
N PHE A 88 -0.83 -8.21 -16.08
CA PHE A 88 -0.56 -7.14 -15.13
C PHE A 88 -1.73 -6.93 -14.18
N ASP A 89 -1.43 -6.41 -12.99
CA ASP A 89 -2.44 -6.04 -12.01
C ASP A 89 -3.23 -4.82 -12.48
N LYS A 90 -4.52 -5.05 -12.75
CA LYS A 90 -5.43 -4.03 -13.25
C LYS A 90 -5.59 -2.86 -12.27
N SER A 91 -5.67 -3.14 -10.97
CA SER A 91 -5.90 -2.08 -9.97
C SER A 91 -4.73 -1.10 -9.90
N LEU A 92 -3.50 -1.60 -9.95
CA LEU A 92 -2.28 -0.79 -9.93
C LEU A 92 -2.04 -0.06 -11.26
N PHE A 93 -2.40 -0.68 -12.38
CA PHE A 93 -2.32 -0.02 -13.68
C PHE A 93 -3.32 1.14 -13.78
N ASP A 94 -4.60 0.91 -13.45
CA ASP A 94 -5.65 1.91 -13.59
C ASP A 94 -5.46 3.10 -12.62
N SER A 95 -4.99 2.83 -11.40
CA SER A 95 -4.83 3.87 -10.37
C SER A 95 -3.53 4.65 -10.45
N MET A 96 -2.41 4.00 -10.82
CA MET A 96 -1.07 4.58 -10.69
C MET A 96 -0.19 4.38 -11.92
N GLY A 97 -0.72 3.76 -12.98
CA GLY A 97 0.05 3.41 -14.18
C GLY A 97 1.18 2.43 -13.88
N VAL A 98 1.04 1.54 -12.90
CA VAL A 98 2.12 0.62 -12.53
C VAL A 98 1.96 -0.71 -13.25
N LEU A 99 3.02 -1.16 -13.92
CA LEU A 99 3.10 -2.47 -14.54
C LEU A 99 3.82 -3.44 -13.60
N THR A 100 3.04 -4.32 -12.96
CA THR A 100 3.53 -5.41 -12.10
C THR A 100 2.45 -6.48 -11.96
N SER A 101 2.79 -7.62 -11.39
CA SER A 101 1.82 -8.65 -10.97
C SER A 101 2.42 -9.52 -9.87
N VAL A 102 1.57 -10.25 -9.15
CA VAL A 102 2.00 -11.19 -8.10
C VAL A 102 3.08 -12.15 -8.61
N GLY A 103 2.90 -12.70 -9.82
CA GLY A 103 3.85 -13.65 -10.41
C GLY A 103 5.20 -13.01 -10.79
N ILE A 104 5.18 -11.75 -11.25
CA ILE A 104 6.40 -10.99 -11.52
C ILE A 104 7.17 -10.75 -10.22
N GLN A 105 6.48 -10.28 -9.18
CA GLN A 105 7.12 -9.98 -7.90
C GLN A 105 7.71 -11.23 -7.25
N LYS A 106 6.96 -12.34 -7.20
CA LYS A 106 7.46 -13.61 -6.64
C LYS A 106 8.75 -14.05 -7.31
N ARG A 107 8.80 -14.04 -8.64
CA ARG A 107 10.00 -14.42 -9.41
C ARG A 107 11.16 -13.46 -9.16
N TYR A 108 10.91 -12.15 -9.20
CA TYR A 108 11.94 -11.14 -8.93
C TYR A 108 12.59 -11.34 -7.56
N PHE A 109 11.77 -11.45 -6.51
CA PHE A 109 12.27 -11.59 -5.14
C PHE A 109 12.94 -12.95 -4.93
N LYS A 110 12.48 -14.02 -5.57
CA LYS A 110 13.16 -15.33 -5.55
C LYS A 110 14.59 -15.24 -6.09
N ILE A 111 14.81 -14.47 -7.14
CA ILE A 111 16.15 -14.28 -7.76
C ILE A 111 16.99 -13.29 -6.96
N SER A 112 16.35 -12.25 -6.42
CA SER A 112 17.04 -11.14 -5.74
C SER A 112 17.44 -11.43 -4.29
N LYS A 113 17.07 -12.59 -3.72
CA LYS A 113 17.36 -12.97 -2.31
C LYS A 113 18.83 -12.84 -1.90
N ARG A 114 19.78 -12.96 -2.84
CA ARG A 114 21.23 -12.87 -2.57
C ARG A 114 21.79 -11.44 -2.56
N ARG A 115 20.98 -10.41 -2.85
CA ARG A 115 21.43 -9.01 -2.94
C ARG A 115 21.04 -8.25 -1.66
N LYS A 116 21.94 -7.42 -1.13
CA LYS A 116 21.62 -6.46 -0.05
C LYS A 116 20.53 -5.51 -0.55
N SER A 117 19.32 -5.58 0.02
CA SER A 117 18.17 -4.80 -0.46
C SER A 117 18.39 -3.31 -0.21
N VAL A 118 18.05 -2.50 -1.20
CA VAL A 118 17.58 -1.13 -0.95
C VAL A 118 16.07 -1.29 -0.80
N ASP A 119 15.57 -1.04 0.40
CA ASP A 119 14.19 -1.28 0.85
C ASP A 119 13.18 -0.31 0.22
N ASP A 120 12.94 -0.45 -1.08
CA ASP A 120 11.80 0.20 -1.75
C ASP A 120 10.68 -0.82 -1.95
N PHE A 121 9.66 -0.78 -1.07
CA PHE A 121 8.50 -1.68 -1.05
C PHE A 121 7.25 -1.09 -1.74
N ARG A 122 7.41 -0.10 -2.63
CA ARG A 122 6.30 0.50 -3.36
C ARG A 122 5.61 -0.50 -4.31
N TYR A 123 4.28 -0.47 -4.36
CA TYR A 123 3.46 -1.28 -5.28
C TYR A 123 3.58 -2.80 -5.08
N LEU A 124 3.93 -3.22 -3.86
CA LEU A 124 4.07 -4.62 -3.51
C LEU A 124 2.69 -5.28 -3.36
N LEU A 125 2.51 -6.39 -4.08
CA LEU A 125 1.31 -7.24 -4.09
C LEU A 125 1.49 -8.54 -3.28
N ILE A 126 2.72 -8.84 -2.85
CA ILE A 126 3.05 -10.06 -2.11
C ILE A 126 3.54 -9.76 -0.71
N GLU A 127 3.20 -10.63 0.24
CA GLU A 127 3.85 -10.61 1.55
C GLU A 127 5.25 -11.22 1.41
N ILE A 128 6.29 -10.40 1.56
CA ILE A 128 7.67 -10.91 1.57
C ILE A 128 7.91 -11.50 2.96
N SER A 129 7.65 -12.79 3.13
CA SER A 129 8.19 -13.55 4.25
C SER A 129 9.63 -13.98 3.91
N GLY A 130 10.60 -13.49 4.67
CA GLY A 130 11.96 -14.02 4.66
C GLY A 130 13.00 -13.30 3.80
N CYS A 131 13.16 -11.98 3.99
CA CYS A 131 14.49 -11.37 3.90
C CYS A 131 15.08 -11.25 5.31
N GLU A 132 15.34 -12.40 5.94
CA GLU A 132 16.32 -12.40 7.01
C GLU A 132 17.67 -12.03 6.39
N ASN A 133 18.29 -10.98 6.91
CA ASN A 133 19.71 -10.76 6.75
C ASN A 133 20.45 -11.98 7.32
N LYS A 134 20.67 -13.00 6.50
CA LYS A 134 21.73 -13.97 6.73
C LYS A 134 22.96 -13.49 6.00
N GLU A 135 23.79 -12.75 6.71
CA GLU A 135 25.21 -12.86 6.47
C GLU A 135 25.63 -14.30 6.78
N VAL A 136 26.19 -14.98 5.80
CA VAL A 136 27.36 -15.88 5.85
C VAL A 136 27.26 -16.82 4.63
N PHE A 137 28.23 -16.65 3.72
CA PHE A 137 28.51 -17.62 2.67
C PHE A 137 29.00 -18.92 3.30
N SER A 138 28.43 -20.05 2.89
CA SER A 138 29.20 -21.27 2.60
C SER A 138 28.50 -22.03 1.48
N SER A 139 29.30 -22.43 0.51
CA SER A 139 28.98 -23.37 -0.57
C SER A 139 28.43 -24.67 -0.01
N ASP A 140 27.40 -25.23 -0.64
CA ASP A 140 27.38 -26.63 -1.09
C ASP A 140 26.07 -26.94 -1.83
N ASP A 141 26.20 -27.80 -2.84
CA ASP A 141 25.15 -28.33 -3.70
C ASP A 141 24.16 -29.23 -2.94
N GLY A 142 22.92 -29.35 -3.46
CA GLY A 142 22.10 -30.55 -3.23
C GLY A 142 20.65 -30.33 -2.78
N ASP A 143 19.73 -30.46 -3.74
CA ASP A 143 18.47 -31.22 -3.68
C ASP A 143 17.26 -30.76 -2.82
N LEU A 144 16.10 -31.29 -3.25
CA LEU A 144 14.71 -30.88 -3.15
C LEU A 144 13.96 -31.24 -1.84
N SER A 145 12.78 -30.59 -1.73
CA SER A 145 11.51 -31.07 -1.15
C SER A 145 11.23 -30.84 0.34
N SER A 146 10.21 -30.01 0.63
CA SER A 146 8.91 -30.48 1.13
C SER A 146 7.98 -29.31 1.48
N ASP A 147 6.70 -29.56 1.21
CA ASP A 147 5.50 -28.82 1.55
C ASP A 147 5.48 -28.09 2.90
N THR A 148 4.89 -26.88 2.93
CA THR A 148 3.86 -26.53 3.92
C THR A 148 2.94 -25.41 3.42
N VAL A 149 1.69 -25.82 3.18
CA VAL A 149 0.40 -25.17 3.43
C VAL A 149 0.34 -23.63 3.50
N ASN A 150 -0.32 -23.12 2.46
CA ASN A 150 -0.97 -21.82 2.32
C ASN A 150 -2.09 -21.60 3.37
N VAL A 151 -2.11 -20.46 4.07
CA VAL A 151 -3.35 -19.86 4.59
C VAL A 151 -3.33 -18.35 4.35
N CYS A 152 -4.25 -17.92 3.50
CA CYS A 152 -4.50 -16.55 3.06
C CYS A 152 -5.11 -15.69 4.18
N ASN A 153 -4.86 -14.37 4.20
CA ASN A 153 -5.91 -13.41 3.80
C ASN A 153 -5.51 -11.92 3.80
N ASN A 154 -5.80 -11.32 2.64
CA ASN A 154 -6.28 -9.97 2.35
C ASN A 154 -5.40 -8.75 2.67
N GLY A 155 -4.60 -8.39 1.66
CA GLY A 155 -4.21 -7.01 1.41
C GLY A 155 -5.40 -6.17 0.94
N VAL A 156 -5.76 -5.18 1.75
CA VAL A 156 -6.61 -4.06 1.33
C VAL A 156 -5.67 -2.94 0.89
N ASN A 157 -5.54 -2.77 -0.42
CA ASN A 157 -4.86 -1.64 -1.04
C ASN A 157 -5.78 -0.41 -0.94
N VAL A 158 -5.42 0.55 -0.08
CA VAL A 158 -6.00 1.90 -0.09
C VAL A 158 -4.85 2.88 -0.34
N CYS A 159 -4.68 3.31 -1.59
CA CYS A 159 -3.93 4.52 -1.90
C CYS A 159 -4.88 5.71 -1.76
N ASN A 160 -4.57 6.58 -0.78
CA ASN A 160 -5.05 7.96 -0.75
C ASN A 160 -4.17 8.84 -1.63
N ASN A 161 -4.84 9.84 -2.19
CA ASN A 161 -4.49 10.70 -3.30
C ASN A 161 -3.28 11.65 -3.08
N SER A 162 -2.79 12.14 -4.23
CA SER A 162 -2.12 13.41 -4.50
C SER A 162 -0.67 13.64 -4.05
N PHE A 163 0.24 13.66 -5.02
CA PHE A 163 1.19 14.76 -5.18
C PHE A 163 1.30 15.17 -6.65
N ASN A 164 1.15 16.48 -6.86
CA ASN A 164 1.22 17.20 -8.12
C ASN A 164 2.55 16.98 -8.84
N ALA A 165 2.47 16.72 -10.14
CA ALA A 165 3.49 17.12 -11.10
C ALA A 165 2.78 17.53 -12.39
N ASP A 166 2.98 18.78 -12.79
CA ASP A 166 2.42 19.42 -13.97
C ASP A 166 2.74 18.63 -15.24
N ILE A 167 1.71 18.13 -15.91
CA ILE A 167 1.78 17.72 -17.32
C ILE A 167 0.60 18.35 -18.05
N ASN A 168 0.89 19.43 -18.75
CA ASN A 168 0.01 20.04 -19.74
C ASN A 168 -0.29 19.05 -20.87
N VAL A 169 -1.47 18.41 -20.85
CA VAL A 169 -2.03 17.75 -22.03
C VAL A 169 -3.25 18.55 -22.50
N ARG A 170 -3.08 19.14 -23.68
CA ARG A 170 -4.09 19.88 -24.43
C ARG A 170 -5.34 19.02 -24.66
N LYS A 171 -6.49 19.47 -24.18
CA LYS A 171 -7.81 18.92 -24.52
C LYS A 171 -8.27 19.49 -25.87
N ASN A 172 -8.35 18.64 -26.89
CA ASN A 172 -9.25 18.86 -28.03
C ASN A 172 -10.58 18.18 -27.71
N ILE A 173 -11.62 18.96 -27.40
CA ILE A 173 -13.01 18.49 -27.40
C ILE A 173 -13.72 19.19 -28.55
N THR A 174 -14.13 18.38 -29.53
CA THR A 174 -15.06 18.75 -30.59
C THR A 174 -16.48 18.54 -30.07
N LYS A 175 -17.31 19.59 -30.09
CA LYS A 175 -18.71 19.64 -30.57
C LYS A 175 -19.47 20.81 -29.95
N GLU A 176 -19.86 21.78 -30.77
CA GLU A 176 -21.20 22.40 -30.72
C GLU A 176 -21.59 22.85 -32.14
N ARG A 177 -22.65 22.27 -32.70
CA ARG A 177 -23.40 22.87 -33.82
C ARG A 177 -24.74 23.34 -33.26
N LYS A 178 -24.88 24.65 -33.09
CA LYS A 178 -26.16 25.36 -32.99
C LYS A 178 -26.71 25.52 -34.40
N VAL A 179 -27.91 24.98 -34.67
CA VAL A 179 -28.69 25.32 -35.87
C VAL A 179 -29.63 26.46 -35.50
N LYS A 180 -29.58 27.54 -36.28
CA LYS A 180 -30.42 28.74 -36.17
C LYS A 180 -31.77 28.51 -36.85
N GLU A 181 -32.81 29.06 -36.21
CA GLU A 181 -34.17 29.25 -36.73
C GLU A 181 -34.22 30.03 -38.04
N SER A 182 -35.19 29.68 -38.89
CA SER A 182 -35.86 30.60 -39.81
C SER A 182 -37.35 30.27 -39.86
N LYS A 183 -38.19 31.28 -39.65
CA LYS A 183 -39.66 31.25 -39.57
C LYS A 183 -40.29 31.24 -40.97
N GLU A 184 -41.38 30.49 -41.17
CA GLU A 184 -42.56 30.94 -41.92
C GLU A 184 -43.79 30.07 -41.66
N ASN A 185 -44.96 30.62 -42.00
CA ASN A 185 -46.24 30.53 -41.29
C ASN A 185 -47.20 29.38 -41.72
N ILE A 186 -47.95 28.89 -40.73
CA ILE A 186 -49.39 28.56 -40.65
C ILE A 186 -50.02 27.70 -41.77
N ILE A 187 -50.59 26.55 -41.39
CA ILE A 187 -52.01 26.15 -41.54
C ILE A 187 -52.25 24.89 -40.69
N ILE A 188 -53.21 24.94 -39.76
CA ILE A 188 -53.90 23.78 -39.15
C ILE A 188 -55.38 23.94 -39.57
N PRO A 189 -56.06 22.89 -40.08
CA PRO A 189 -57.01 22.14 -39.23
C PRO A 189 -57.19 20.65 -39.67
N PRO A 190 -58.13 19.85 -39.11
CA PRO A 190 -58.21 19.39 -37.71
C PRO A 190 -58.44 17.85 -37.57
N THR A 191 -57.98 17.26 -36.45
CA THR A 191 -58.52 16.03 -35.77
C THR A 191 -58.51 14.63 -36.47
N PRO A 192 -58.55 13.51 -35.70
CA PRO A 192 -57.66 12.34 -35.87
C PRO A 192 -58.35 11.02 -36.26
N PRO A 193 -57.60 9.96 -36.60
CA PRO A 193 -58.10 8.59 -36.47
C PRO A 193 -57.26 7.73 -35.51
N LYS A 194 -57.93 7.35 -34.41
CA LYS A 194 -58.07 5.99 -33.85
C LYS A 194 -56.81 5.10 -33.75
N GLY A 195 -56.35 4.90 -32.52
CA GLY A 195 -55.43 3.81 -32.16
C GLY A 195 -54.52 4.04 -30.94
N VAL A 196 -54.90 4.90 -29.98
CA VAL A 196 -54.01 5.28 -28.85
C VAL A 196 -54.42 4.69 -27.49
N GLU A 197 -55.61 4.11 -27.36
CA GLU A 197 -56.08 3.55 -26.08
C GLU A 197 -55.38 2.23 -25.71
N ASP A 198 -54.97 1.43 -26.71
CA ASP A 198 -54.29 0.15 -26.47
C ASP A 198 -52.82 0.32 -26.06
N LEU A 199 -52.15 1.42 -26.45
CA LEU A 199 -50.74 1.64 -26.08
C LEU A 199 -50.58 2.19 -24.65
N GLU A 200 -51.46 3.09 -24.21
CA GLU A 200 -51.43 3.62 -22.83
C GLU A 200 -51.78 2.53 -21.81
N LYS A 201 -52.69 1.62 -22.17
CA LYS A 201 -53.02 0.47 -21.32
C LYS A 201 -51.85 -0.50 -21.19
N VAL A 202 -51.13 -0.77 -22.27
CA VAL A 202 -49.94 -1.64 -22.25
C VAL A 202 -48.76 -1.01 -21.50
N ILE A 203 -48.60 0.31 -21.56
CA ILE A 203 -47.56 1.02 -20.81
C ILE A 203 -47.89 1.02 -19.31
N SER A 204 -49.13 1.30 -18.92
CA SER A 204 -49.54 1.29 -17.51
C SER A 204 -49.49 -0.11 -16.88
N GLU A 205 -49.83 -1.17 -17.63
CA GLU A 205 -49.70 -2.56 -17.19
C GLU A 205 -48.22 -2.97 -16.98
N LYS A 206 -47.32 -2.52 -17.86
CA LYS A 206 -45.87 -2.77 -17.71
C LYS A 206 -45.26 -2.02 -16.54
N ASP A 207 -45.65 -0.77 -16.30
CA ASP A 207 -45.18 0.01 -15.16
C ASP A 207 -45.69 -0.54 -13.83
N HIS A 208 -46.93 -1.04 -13.80
CA HIS A 208 -47.46 -1.74 -12.63
C HIS A 208 -46.67 -3.03 -12.35
N ALA A 209 -46.42 -3.85 -13.38
CA ALA A 209 -45.64 -5.08 -13.25
C ALA A 209 -44.20 -4.83 -12.78
N LEU A 210 -43.57 -3.75 -13.25
CA LEU A 210 -42.22 -3.36 -12.84
C LEU A 210 -42.18 -2.92 -11.37
N ASN A 211 -43.15 -2.13 -10.93
CA ASN A 211 -43.23 -1.69 -9.53
C ASN A 211 -43.54 -2.85 -8.58
N GLU A 212 -44.38 -3.80 -8.99
CA GLU A 212 -44.67 -5.01 -8.22
C GLU A 212 -43.43 -5.92 -8.11
N ALA A 213 -42.65 -6.06 -9.18
CA ALA A 213 -41.40 -6.81 -9.16
C ALA A 213 -40.35 -6.16 -8.23
N LEU A 214 -40.23 -4.83 -8.24
CA LEU A 214 -39.35 -4.09 -7.34
C LEU A 214 -39.76 -4.22 -5.86
N ALA A 215 -41.08 -4.24 -5.59
CA ALA A 215 -41.59 -4.49 -4.25
C ALA A 215 -41.28 -5.91 -3.77
N LYS A 216 -41.43 -6.93 -4.63
CA LYS A 216 -41.08 -8.32 -4.32
C LYS A 216 -39.59 -8.50 -4.08
N ILE A 217 -38.72 -7.81 -4.83
CA ILE A 217 -37.26 -7.85 -4.60
C ILE A 217 -36.91 -7.25 -3.24
N LYS A 218 -37.48 -6.11 -2.86
CA LYS A 218 -37.27 -5.50 -1.53
C LYS A 218 -37.74 -6.41 -0.39
N GLU A 219 -38.87 -7.09 -0.58
CA GLU A 219 -39.40 -8.01 0.43
C GLU A 219 -38.54 -9.28 0.53
N LEU A 220 -38.04 -9.82 -0.59
CA LEU A 220 -37.09 -10.92 -0.61
C LEU A 220 -35.74 -10.55 0.02
N GLU A 221 -35.26 -9.32 -0.17
CA GLU A 221 -34.06 -8.80 0.50
C GLU A 221 -34.26 -8.65 2.01
N LYS A 222 -35.44 -8.23 2.44
CA LYS A 222 -35.82 -8.14 3.86
C LYS A 222 -35.91 -9.52 4.51
N GLN A 223 -36.49 -10.50 3.82
CA GLN A 223 -36.57 -11.89 4.28
C GLN A 223 -35.20 -12.60 4.30
N ARG A 224 -34.31 -12.26 3.36
CA ARG A 224 -32.89 -12.70 3.34
C ARG A 224 -32.05 -12.08 4.46
N SER A 225 -32.51 -10.96 5.03
CA SER A 225 -31.86 -10.27 6.15
C SER A 225 -32.24 -10.87 7.52
N GLN A 226 -33.40 -11.52 7.64
CA GLN A 226 -33.93 -12.08 8.89
C GLN A 226 -33.63 -13.59 9.08
N SER A 227 -33.11 -14.29 8.06
CA SER A 227 -32.93 -15.76 8.06
C SER A 227 -31.47 -16.25 8.05
N LYS A 228 -30.48 -15.38 8.28
CA LYS A 228 -29.09 -15.84 8.46
C LYS A 228 -28.82 -16.23 9.92
N PRO A 229 -28.29 -17.43 10.21
CA PRO A 229 -27.79 -17.73 11.55
C PRO A 229 -26.65 -16.76 11.89
N ALA A 230 -26.64 -16.26 13.12
CA ALA A 230 -25.64 -15.33 13.60
C ALA A 230 -24.24 -15.93 13.41
N LYS A 231 -23.43 -15.31 12.53
CA LYS A 231 -21.99 -15.61 12.45
C LYS A 231 -21.37 -15.35 13.82
N PRO A 232 -20.47 -16.22 14.32
CA PRO A 232 -19.84 -16.02 15.62
C PRO A 232 -19.09 -14.68 15.60
N LYS A 233 -19.26 -13.88 16.66
CA LYS A 233 -18.42 -12.71 16.93
C LYS A 233 -16.96 -13.19 16.90
N ARG A 234 -16.21 -12.85 15.85
CA ARG A 234 -14.79 -13.19 15.75
C ARG A 234 -14.11 -12.67 17.01
N ALA A 235 -13.46 -13.57 17.73
CA ALA A 235 -12.66 -13.24 18.89
C ALA A 235 -11.70 -12.09 18.55
N ASN A 236 -11.58 -11.17 19.51
CA ASN A 236 -10.76 -9.97 19.53
C ASN A 236 -9.49 -10.07 18.68
N SER A 237 -9.35 -9.21 17.65
CA SER A 237 -8.08 -9.14 16.92
C SER A 237 -7.00 -8.61 17.86
N LEU A 238 -5.86 -9.29 17.94
CA LEU A 238 -4.66 -8.83 18.66
C LEU A 238 -4.37 -7.34 18.43
N ASN A 239 -4.53 -6.89 17.18
CA ASN A 239 -4.41 -5.49 16.77
C ASN A 239 -5.42 -4.55 17.44
N ALA A 240 -6.68 -4.95 17.59
CA ALA A 240 -7.68 -4.14 18.29
C ALA A 240 -7.34 -3.99 19.78
N ASN A 241 -6.83 -5.05 20.42
CA ASN A 241 -6.38 -4.97 21.80
C ASN A 241 -5.08 -4.16 21.95
N ALA A 242 -4.16 -4.28 20.98
CA ALA A 242 -2.94 -3.48 20.93
C ALA A 242 -3.24 -1.99 20.75
N ARG A 243 -4.25 -1.67 19.92
CA ARG A 243 -4.79 -0.32 19.75
C ARG A 243 -5.24 0.27 21.09
N LYS A 244 -6.07 -0.48 21.83
CA LYS A 244 -6.54 -0.08 23.17
C LYS A 244 -5.40 0.09 24.16
N ALA A 245 -4.41 -0.81 24.15
CA ALA A 245 -3.25 -0.72 25.01
C ALA A 245 -2.40 0.53 24.70
N PHE A 246 -2.23 0.85 23.41
CA PHE A 246 -1.51 2.04 22.97
C PHE A 246 -2.26 3.33 23.35
N GLU A 247 -3.56 3.42 23.07
CA GLU A 247 -4.40 4.55 23.48
C GLU A 247 -4.38 4.77 24.99
N GLY A 248 -4.42 3.67 25.77
CA GLY A 248 -4.31 3.72 27.22
C GLY A 248 -2.95 4.26 27.68
N HIS A 249 -1.85 3.79 27.09
CA HIS A 249 -0.51 4.31 27.39
C HIS A 249 -0.37 5.78 27.00
N PHE A 250 -0.82 6.15 25.79
CA PHE A 250 -0.75 7.52 25.30
C PHE A 250 -1.52 8.49 26.20
N ARG A 251 -2.76 8.16 26.55
CA ARG A 251 -3.59 8.97 27.44
C ARG A 251 -2.95 9.09 28.83
N ASN A 252 -2.33 8.04 29.34
CA ASN A 252 -1.66 8.08 30.64
C ASN A 252 -0.37 8.92 30.61
N THR A 253 0.35 8.95 29.49
CA THR A 253 1.63 9.67 29.35
C THR A 253 1.42 11.15 29.01
N PHE A 254 0.44 11.48 28.17
CA PHE A 254 0.24 12.82 27.62
C PHE A 254 -1.05 13.51 28.07
N GLY A 255 -2.00 12.80 28.67
CA GLY A 255 -3.31 13.34 29.08
C GLY A 255 -4.32 13.53 27.95
N GLU A 256 -3.92 13.28 26.71
CA GLU A 256 -4.74 13.50 25.50
C GLU A 256 -5.18 12.20 24.84
N GLU A 257 -6.18 12.27 23.97
CA GLU A 257 -6.58 11.15 23.11
C GLU A 257 -5.66 11.06 21.87
N TYR A 258 -5.25 9.83 21.52
CA TYR A 258 -4.37 9.62 20.38
C TYR A 258 -5.13 9.74 19.05
N TYR A 259 -4.65 10.62 18.15
CA TYR A 259 -5.19 10.74 16.80
C TYR A 259 -4.60 9.67 15.87
N TRP A 260 -5.44 8.72 15.46
CA TRP A 260 -5.05 7.64 14.56
C TRP A 260 -4.94 8.09 13.11
N THR A 261 -3.82 7.75 12.49
CA THR A 261 -3.62 7.92 11.05
C THR A 261 -3.84 6.59 10.30
N ALA A 262 -4.11 6.67 8.99
CA ALA A 262 -4.23 5.48 8.14
C ALA A 262 -2.97 4.60 8.15
N LYS A 263 -1.79 5.19 8.43
CA LYS A 263 -0.51 4.47 8.50
C LYS A 263 -0.34 3.70 9.81
N ASP A 264 -1.02 4.08 10.89
CA ASP A 264 -0.77 3.52 12.22
C ASP A 264 -1.22 2.07 12.35
N ALA A 265 -2.26 1.65 11.64
CA ALA A 265 -2.71 0.25 11.67
C ALA A 265 -1.63 -0.72 11.13
N GLY A 266 -0.99 -0.35 10.02
CA GLY A 266 0.13 -1.11 9.45
C GLY A 266 1.36 -1.10 10.36
N ASN A 267 1.69 0.07 10.93
CA ASN A 267 2.81 0.19 11.86
C ASN A 267 2.58 -0.57 13.17
N MET A 268 1.36 -0.63 13.68
CA MET A 268 1.01 -1.41 14.87
C MET A 268 1.22 -2.90 14.61
N SER A 269 0.76 -3.39 13.46
CA SER A 269 0.97 -4.79 13.05
C SER A 269 2.46 -5.13 12.93
N GLN A 270 3.26 -4.21 12.38
CA GLN A 270 4.72 -4.39 12.29
C GLN A 270 5.40 -4.38 13.66
N LEU A 271 4.98 -3.49 14.57
CA LEU A 271 5.51 -3.41 15.93
C LEU A 271 5.23 -4.69 16.71
N LEU A 272 3.99 -5.21 16.64
CA LEU A 272 3.62 -6.49 17.24
C LEU A 272 4.44 -7.65 16.70
N ARG A 273 4.69 -7.71 15.38
CA ARG A 273 5.56 -8.74 14.78
C ARG A 273 6.99 -8.64 15.30
N LYS A 274 7.57 -7.43 15.40
CA LYS A 274 8.91 -7.23 15.97
C LYS A 274 9.01 -7.69 17.43
N LEU A 275 7.98 -7.40 18.23
CA LEU A 275 7.89 -7.85 19.62
C LEU A 275 7.75 -9.36 19.71
N THR A 276 6.90 -9.96 18.89
CA THR A 276 6.69 -11.42 18.82
C THR A 276 8.00 -12.13 18.46
N PHE A 277 8.65 -11.69 17.39
CA PHE A 277 9.95 -12.23 16.97
C PHE A 277 11.01 -12.10 18.07
N SER A 278 11.11 -10.94 18.72
CA SER A 278 12.06 -10.75 19.82
C SER A 278 11.80 -11.68 21.01
N ARG A 279 10.56 -12.12 21.23
CA ARG A 279 10.17 -13.06 22.29
C ARG A 279 10.47 -14.49 21.90
N GLU A 280 10.22 -14.87 20.64
CA GLU A 280 10.58 -16.20 20.09
C GLU A 280 12.08 -16.46 20.24
N GLN A 281 12.92 -15.48 19.87
CA GLN A 281 14.38 -15.59 20.01
C GLN A 281 14.84 -15.79 21.46
N ARG A 282 14.03 -15.39 22.44
CA ARG A 282 14.30 -15.56 23.88
C ARG A 282 13.55 -16.74 24.50
N GLN A 283 12.91 -17.58 23.68
CA GLN A 283 12.04 -18.68 24.11
C GLN A 283 10.95 -18.23 25.11
N MET A 284 10.43 -17.02 24.94
CA MET A 284 9.33 -16.48 25.74
C MET A 284 7.96 -16.78 25.09
N PRO A 285 6.86 -16.85 25.86
CA PRO A 285 5.53 -17.10 25.30
C PRO A 285 5.10 -16.04 24.27
N VAL A 286 4.44 -16.49 23.20
CA VAL A 286 4.02 -15.67 22.04
C VAL A 286 2.52 -15.61 21.83
N ASP A 287 1.74 -16.05 22.82
CA ASP A 287 0.29 -15.89 22.82
C ASP A 287 -0.11 -14.40 22.84
N ASP A 288 -1.34 -14.11 22.41
CA ASP A 288 -1.84 -12.73 22.27
C ASP A 288 -1.68 -11.90 23.55
N ALA A 289 -1.92 -12.48 24.73
CA ALA A 289 -1.80 -11.76 26.01
C ALA A 289 -0.34 -11.43 26.32
N SER A 290 0.57 -12.38 26.09
CA SER A 290 2.01 -12.20 26.24
C SER A 290 2.59 -11.14 25.31
N VAL A 291 2.13 -11.08 24.06
CA VAL A 291 2.57 -10.06 23.09
C VAL A 291 2.03 -8.68 23.46
N LEU A 292 0.78 -8.59 23.93
CA LEU A 292 0.19 -7.33 24.42
C LEU A 292 0.90 -6.81 25.66
N TYR A 293 1.26 -7.69 26.60
CA TYR A 293 2.06 -7.32 27.76
C TYR A 293 3.43 -6.78 27.33
N ALA A 294 4.09 -7.43 26.38
CA ALA A 294 5.36 -6.96 25.84
C ALA A 294 5.25 -5.59 25.17
N LEU A 295 4.15 -5.32 24.46
CA LEU A 295 3.88 -3.99 23.88
C LEU A 295 3.77 -2.93 24.97
N GLN A 296 3.03 -3.19 26.06
CA GLN A 296 2.90 -2.23 27.16
C GLN A 296 4.25 -1.91 27.80
N VAL A 297 5.05 -2.94 28.12
CA VAL A 297 6.40 -2.78 28.68
C VAL A 297 7.30 -2.01 27.71
N PHE A 298 7.23 -2.33 26.42
CA PHE A 298 8.00 -1.64 25.40
C PHE A 298 7.67 -0.15 25.31
N LEU A 299 6.38 0.22 25.31
CA LEU A 299 5.97 1.63 25.31
C LEU A 299 6.46 2.37 26.56
N THR A 300 6.40 1.75 27.74
CA THR A 300 6.94 2.34 28.98
C THR A 300 8.46 2.49 29.00
N SER A 301 9.18 1.77 28.14
CA SER A 301 10.64 1.88 28.03
C SER A 301 11.10 3.09 27.20
N VAL A 302 10.17 3.77 26.50
CA VAL A 302 10.47 4.95 25.70
C VAL A 302 10.80 6.14 26.59
N LYS A 303 12.07 6.57 26.57
CA LYS A 303 12.58 7.73 27.33
C LYS A 303 13.18 8.83 26.44
N ASP A 304 13.15 8.63 25.13
CA ASP A 304 13.77 9.54 24.18
C ASP A 304 12.92 10.81 24.07
N SER A 305 13.51 11.97 24.41
CA SER A 305 12.79 13.26 24.44
C SER A 305 12.14 13.58 23.10
N TRP A 306 12.86 13.37 21.99
CA TRP A 306 12.31 13.64 20.66
C TRP A 306 11.14 12.70 20.33
N LEU A 307 11.23 11.43 20.73
CA LEU A 307 10.17 10.45 20.51
C LEU A 307 8.94 10.71 21.38
N LEU A 308 9.12 11.26 22.58
CA LEU A 308 8.02 11.71 23.44
C LEU A 308 7.31 12.92 22.83
N ASP A 309 8.04 13.87 22.25
CA ASP A 309 7.46 15.03 21.57
C ASP A 309 6.72 14.65 20.27
N ASN A 310 7.16 13.56 19.60
CA ASN A 310 6.62 13.09 18.33
C ASN A 310 6.02 11.68 18.46
N PHE A 311 5.34 11.42 19.57
CA PHE A 311 4.89 10.07 19.91
C PHE A 311 3.79 9.58 18.98
N SER A 312 4.13 8.62 18.11
CA SER A 312 3.20 7.97 17.19
C SER A 312 3.58 6.52 16.96
N VAL A 313 2.62 5.69 16.58
CA VAL A 313 2.87 4.27 16.28
C VAL A 313 3.93 4.13 15.18
N ALA A 314 3.87 4.99 14.16
CA ALA A 314 4.85 5.03 13.07
C ALA A 314 6.27 5.37 13.55
N ASN A 315 6.44 6.41 14.36
CA ASN A 315 7.76 6.83 14.85
C ASN A 315 8.35 5.79 15.81
N ILE A 316 7.53 5.23 16.69
CA ILE A 316 7.93 4.17 17.61
C ILE A 316 8.38 2.91 16.87
N ASN A 317 7.63 2.51 15.82
CA ASN A 317 8.00 1.37 14.99
C ASN A 317 9.32 1.62 14.22
N SER A 318 9.51 2.81 13.66
CA SER A 318 10.74 3.21 12.95
C SER A 318 11.96 3.16 13.87
N LYS A 319 11.79 3.62 15.13
CA LYS A 319 12.85 3.71 16.14
C LYS A 319 12.98 2.47 17.04
N TYR A 320 12.31 1.37 16.72
CA TYR A 320 12.27 0.15 17.54
C TYR A 320 13.66 -0.32 18.00
N ASN A 321 14.61 -0.47 17.08
CA ASN A 321 15.95 -0.97 17.40
C ASN A 321 16.73 -0.01 18.30
N GLU A 322 16.54 1.30 18.13
CA GLU A 322 17.16 2.33 18.97
C GLU A 322 16.60 2.31 20.39
N ILE A 323 15.29 2.11 20.54
CA ILE A 323 14.64 1.96 21.85
C ILE A 323 15.15 0.70 22.55
N VAL A 324 15.18 -0.43 21.84
CA VAL A 324 15.66 -1.71 22.38
C VAL A 324 17.15 -1.64 22.75
N SER A 325 18.00 -1.00 21.95
CA SER A 325 19.43 -0.87 22.25
C SER A 325 19.67 0.02 23.46
N LYS A 326 18.95 1.15 23.58
CA LYS A 326 18.99 2.01 24.77
C LYS A 326 18.51 1.27 26.03
N ALA A 327 17.47 0.45 25.92
CA ALA A 327 16.99 -0.38 27.03
C ALA A 327 18.01 -1.45 27.46
N LYS A 328 18.77 -2.03 26.51
CA LYS A 328 19.86 -2.97 26.81
C LYS A 328 21.06 -2.29 27.48
N ASN A 329 21.47 -1.14 26.96
CA ASN A 329 22.63 -0.40 27.46
C ASN A 329 22.34 0.31 28.79
N GLY A 330 21.09 0.66 29.06
CA GLY A 330 20.64 1.13 30.37
C GLY A 330 20.67 0.05 31.45
N ASN A 331 20.79 -1.23 31.08
CA ASN A 331 20.82 -2.37 32.00
C ASN A 331 22.24 -2.92 32.23
N SER A 332 23.24 -2.54 31.41
CA SER A 332 24.65 -2.94 31.59
C SER A 332 25.42 -2.06 32.59
N GLY A 333 24.70 -1.31 33.43
CA GLY A 333 25.27 -0.40 34.43
C GLY A 333 24.65 -0.54 35.82
N LYS A 334 24.11 -1.72 36.19
CA LYS A 334 23.70 -2.00 37.57
C LYS A 334 23.71 -3.50 37.91
N GLU A 335 24.85 -3.93 38.41
CA GLU A 335 25.07 -5.04 39.35
C GLU A 335 25.98 -4.38 40.42
N ILE A 336 25.81 -4.40 41.74
CA ILE A 336 25.11 -5.18 42.77
C ILE A 336 24.90 -4.18 43.94
N ILE A 337 23.83 -4.18 44.74
CA ILE A 337 23.77 -4.57 46.18
C ILE A 337 22.46 -4.00 46.75
N GLY A 338 21.77 -4.77 47.59
CA GLY A 338 21.04 -4.22 48.74
C GLY A 338 19.52 -4.31 48.71
N THR A 339 19.00 -5.38 49.28
CA THR A 339 17.69 -5.43 49.96
C THR A 339 17.47 -4.22 50.88
N THR A 340 16.36 -3.50 50.73
CA THR A 340 15.43 -3.08 51.82
C THR A 340 14.31 -2.15 51.30
N THR A 341 13.07 -2.57 51.53
CA THR A 341 11.86 -1.82 51.96
C THR A 341 11.46 -0.44 51.39
N THR A 342 10.15 -0.40 51.08
CA THR A 342 9.14 0.68 51.29
C THR A 342 9.14 1.94 50.39
N ASP A 343 8.08 1.97 49.58
CA ASP A 343 6.98 2.96 49.58
C ASP A 343 7.17 4.37 48.99
N SER A 344 6.04 4.88 48.50
CA SER A 344 5.68 6.29 48.24
C SER A 344 6.01 6.89 46.87
N THR A 345 4.93 6.98 46.07
CA THR A 345 4.46 8.17 45.35
C THR A 345 5.38 9.38 45.27
N GLU A 346 5.62 9.91 44.06
CA GLU A 346 5.60 11.37 43.85
C GLU A 346 5.37 11.77 42.38
N LYS A 347 4.37 12.64 42.22
CA LYS A 347 4.05 13.42 41.02
C LYS A 347 5.07 14.53 40.88
N PHE A 348 5.56 14.82 39.67
CA PHE A 348 6.17 16.11 39.38
C PHE A 348 5.49 16.82 38.22
N VAL A 349 5.04 18.01 38.57
CA VAL A 349 4.31 19.02 37.81
C VAL A 349 5.30 19.84 36.98
N CYS A 350 4.93 20.11 35.72
CA CYS A 350 5.61 21.07 34.85
C CYS A 350 5.34 22.50 35.35
N SER A 351 6.40 23.27 35.63
CA SER A 351 6.32 24.71 35.89
C SER A 351 7.16 25.47 34.86
N LYS A 352 6.46 26.28 34.07
CA LYS A 352 6.98 27.27 33.12
C LYS A 352 7.26 28.55 33.91
N ALA A 353 8.42 29.17 33.72
CA ALA A 353 8.71 30.49 34.26
C ALA A 353 9.38 31.36 33.19
N GLU A 354 8.66 32.40 32.79
CA GLU A 354 9.22 33.63 32.21
C GLU A 354 9.84 34.48 33.33
N LYS A 355 10.92 35.20 33.04
CA LYS A 355 11.14 36.61 33.41
C LYS A 355 12.45 37.12 32.80
N GLY A 356 12.39 38.29 32.18
CA GLY A 356 13.54 39.01 31.64
C GLY A 356 14.11 40.09 32.59
N ALA A 357 14.97 40.90 31.97
CA ALA A 357 15.50 42.22 32.34
C ALA A 357 16.97 42.31 32.83
N ASP A 358 17.77 42.90 31.92
CA ASP A 358 18.78 43.95 32.09
C ASP A 358 20.13 43.69 32.77
N ARG A 359 21.20 43.83 31.98
CA ARG A 359 22.30 44.78 32.24
C ARG A 359 23.20 45.01 31.02
N GLU A 360 23.59 46.28 30.92
CA GLU A 360 24.27 47.01 29.86
C GLU A 360 25.79 46.76 29.77
N SER A 361 26.36 47.21 28.63
CA SER A 361 27.77 47.57 28.34
C SER A 361 28.84 46.47 28.32
N ASP A 362 29.30 46.08 27.13
CA ASP A 362 30.59 46.58 26.62
C ASP A 362 30.84 46.28 25.13
N ARG A 363 31.60 47.18 24.51
CA ARG A 363 31.71 47.47 23.08
C ARG A 363 33.00 46.89 22.46
N ALA A 364 32.82 46.06 21.41
CA ALA A 364 33.65 45.87 20.19
C ALA A 364 35.09 45.28 20.31
N PRO A 365 35.71 44.77 19.20
CA PRO A 365 35.26 44.77 17.80
C PRO A 365 35.28 43.41 17.06
N GLN A 366 34.49 43.40 15.98
CA GLN A 366 34.46 42.40 14.91
C GLN A 366 35.83 42.30 14.21
N LYS A 367 36.22 41.09 13.82
CA LYS A 367 37.17 40.85 12.73
C LYS A 367 36.42 40.23 11.56
N ASP A 368 36.33 41.02 10.50
CA ASP A 368 36.08 40.56 9.13
C ASP A 368 37.08 39.48 8.72
N TYR A 369 36.58 38.43 8.08
CA TYR A 369 37.31 37.73 7.04
C TYR A 369 36.33 37.45 5.90
N SER A 370 36.30 38.39 4.96
CA SER A 370 35.92 38.12 3.59
C SER A 370 37.16 37.70 2.79
N SER A 371 36.95 36.76 1.88
CA SER A 371 37.83 36.32 0.78
C SER A 371 38.99 35.34 1.11
N ARG A 372 38.82 34.08 0.70
CA ARG A 372 39.56 33.44 -0.42
C ARG A 372 39.29 31.92 -0.47
N PHE A 373 38.96 31.47 -1.69
CA PHE A 373 38.77 30.10 -2.22
C PHE A 373 37.38 29.49 -2.13
#